data_AF-A0A0F8X490-F1
#
_entry.id   AF-A0A0F8X490-F1
#
_cell.length_a   1.000
_cell.length_b   1.000
_cell.length_c   1.000
_cell.angle_alpha   90.00
_cell.angle_beta   90.00
_cell.angle_gamma   90.00
#
_symmetry.space_group_name_H-M   'P 1'
#
loop_
_entity.id
_entity.type
_entity.pdbx_description
1 polymer ?
#
loop_
_entity_poly.entity_id
_entity_poly.type
_entity_poly.pdbx_seq_one_letter_code
_entity_poly.pdbx_strand_id
1 'polypeptide(L)'
;KTVHNTTDDTYAEVTAFVDSGQLTLTADIFISGENYDLDSFTYWYTTDSGSTWTEVRGATAVSNTQYNNIATGLANLTANRYGVHWVYMEVDGEHFHVLYGQGDYKVNQAEEATPPSIAPTLSISTVL
;
A
#
# COMPACT_ATOMS: atom_id res chain seq x y z
N LYS A 1 21.55 -20.76 5.74
CA LYS A 1 21.89 -20.03 7.00
C LYS A 1 21.71 -21.01 8.16
N THR A 2 22.44 -20.89 9.26
CA THR A 2 22.29 -21.82 10.41
C THR A 2 21.33 -21.25 11.45
N VAL A 3 20.49 -22.11 12.04
CA VAL A 3 19.65 -21.81 13.21
C VAL A 3 20.29 -22.50 14.42
N HIS A 4 20.42 -21.77 15.52
CA HIS A 4 21.00 -22.28 16.78
C HIS A 4 19.89 -22.56 17.78
N ASN A 5 19.85 -23.79 18.30
CA ASN A 5 19.02 -24.18 19.42
C ASN A 5 19.77 -23.92 20.73
N THR A 6 19.33 -22.92 21.47
CA THR A 6 19.97 -22.49 22.72
C THR A 6 19.63 -23.36 23.93
N THR A 7 18.70 -24.31 23.80
CA THR A 7 18.31 -25.22 24.90
C THR A 7 19.29 -26.37 25.06
N ASP A 8 19.88 -26.84 23.96
CA ASP A 8 20.78 -28.00 23.94
C ASP A 8 22.07 -27.78 23.13
N ASP A 9 22.33 -26.55 22.69
CA ASP A 9 23.51 -26.12 21.94
C ASP A 9 23.71 -26.84 20.59
N THR A 10 22.61 -27.19 19.94
CA THR A 10 22.62 -27.81 18.60
C THR A 10 22.37 -26.79 17.49
N TYR A 11 22.83 -27.10 16.28
CA TYR A 11 22.69 -26.22 15.10
C TYR A 11 22.02 -26.96 13.95
N ALA A 12 21.12 -26.27 13.25
CA ALA A 12 20.50 -26.76 12.02
C ALA A 12 20.91 -25.89 10.83
N GLU A 13 21.41 -26.48 9.75
CA GLU A 13 21.60 -25.78 8.49
C GLU A 13 20.24 -25.67 7.77
N VAL A 14 19.78 -24.44 7.53
CA VAL A 14 18.55 -24.16 6.79
C VAL A 14 18.92 -23.69 5.39
N THR A 15 18.58 -24.51 4.41
CA THR A 15 18.58 -24.21 2.98
C THR A 15 17.15 -24.34 2.46
N ALA A 16 16.52 -23.22 2.11
CA ALA A 16 15.18 -23.22 1.55
C ALA A 16 15.27 -23.04 0.04
N PHE A 17 14.94 -24.09 -0.71
CA PHE A 17 14.56 -23.97 -2.11
C PHE A 17 13.05 -24.08 -2.19
N VAL A 18 12.39 -23.00 -2.59
CA VAL A 18 10.93 -22.88 -2.60
C VAL A 18 10.45 -22.86 -4.05
N ASP A 19 10.21 -24.06 -4.59
CA ASP A 19 9.74 -24.23 -5.98
C ASP A 19 8.32 -23.68 -6.20
N SER A 20 7.53 -23.58 -5.13
CA SER A 20 6.19 -22.99 -5.15
C SER A 20 6.19 -21.45 -5.26
N GLY A 21 7.35 -20.80 -5.11
CA GLY A 21 7.48 -19.34 -5.06
C GLY A 21 6.99 -18.70 -3.76
N GLN A 22 6.47 -19.47 -2.80
CA GLN A 22 5.92 -18.95 -1.54
C GLN A 22 6.61 -19.59 -0.32
N LEU A 23 7.32 -18.77 0.45
CA LEU A 23 7.87 -19.13 1.75
C LEU A 23 6.86 -18.79 2.84
N THR A 24 6.50 -19.75 3.68
CA THR A 24 5.66 -19.51 4.87
C THR A 24 6.53 -19.43 6.11
N LEU A 25 6.36 -18.37 6.90
CA LEU A 25 7.02 -18.18 8.20
C LEU A 25 5.96 -18.29 9.30
N THR A 26 6.20 -19.10 10.33
CA THR A 26 5.24 -19.35 11.41
C THR A 26 5.41 -18.34 12.56
N ALA A 27 4.39 -18.25 13.42
CA ALA A 27 4.30 -17.23 14.47
C ALA A 27 5.49 -17.20 15.45
N ASP A 28 6.17 -18.32 15.68
CA ASP A 28 7.31 -18.42 16.61
C ASP A 28 8.64 -17.92 16.01
N ILE A 29 8.65 -17.53 14.74
CA ILE A 29 9.82 -16.91 14.07
C ILE A 29 9.87 -15.41 14.32
N PHE A 30 8.71 -14.79 14.53
CA PHE A 30 8.56 -13.36 14.84
C PHE A 30 8.42 -13.16 16.35
N ILE A 31 8.92 -12.05 16.88
CA ILE A 31 8.85 -11.79 18.32
C ILE A 31 7.39 -11.51 18.70
N SER A 32 6.88 -12.23 19.70
CA SER A 32 5.53 -12.02 20.21
C SER A 32 5.36 -10.63 20.80
N GLY A 33 4.29 -9.92 20.43
CA GLY A 33 3.98 -8.59 20.97
C GLY A 33 4.39 -7.43 20.07
N GLU A 34 5.06 -7.71 18.95
CA GLU A 34 5.43 -6.72 17.94
C GLU A 34 4.48 -6.80 16.73
N ASN A 35 4.32 -5.68 16.03
CA ASN A 35 3.59 -5.61 14.76
C ASN A 35 4.60 -5.69 13.61
N TYR A 36 4.28 -6.49 12.59
CA TYR A 36 5.09 -6.63 11.38
C TYR A 36 4.24 -6.31 10.17
N ASP A 37 4.79 -5.58 9.21
CA ASP A 37 4.16 -5.34 7.92
C ASP A 37 4.97 -6.02 6.81
N LEU A 38 4.26 -6.52 5.79
CA LEU A 38 4.88 -6.93 4.55
C LEU A 38 5.03 -5.69 3.68
N ASP A 39 6.18 -5.52 3.03
CA ASP A 39 6.44 -4.36 2.18
C ASP A 39 5.29 -4.14 1.21
N SER A 40 4.57 -3.06 1.47
CA SER A 40 3.29 -2.70 0.92
C SER A 40 3.21 -1.19 0.90
N PHE A 41 2.27 -0.66 0.15
CA PHE A 41 2.06 0.78 0.15
C PHE A 41 0.82 1.14 0.96
N THR A 42 0.76 2.39 1.38
CA THR A 42 -0.38 2.91 2.13
C THR A 42 -1.34 3.64 1.20
N TYR A 43 -2.59 3.21 1.16
CA TYR A 43 -3.66 3.86 0.41
C TYR A 43 -4.33 4.99 1.19
N TRP A 44 -4.70 6.07 0.50
CA TRP A 44 -5.39 7.21 1.09
C TRP A 44 -6.67 7.58 0.32
N TYR A 45 -7.75 7.86 1.05
CA TYR A 45 -8.99 8.43 0.52
C TYR A 45 -9.70 9.28 1.58
N THR A 46 -10.64 10.13 1.18
CA THR A 46 -11.44 10.99 2.07
C THR A 46 -12.94 10.77 1.88
N THR A 47 -13.73 11.07 2.90
CA THR A 47 -15.21 10.99 2.86
C THR A 47 -15.88 12.35 3.05
N ASP A 48 -15.10 13.39 3.29
CA ASP A 48 -15.55 14.70 3.77
C ASP A 48 -14.75 15.85 3.12
N SER A 49 -14.55 15.73 1.81
CA SER A 49 -13.87 16.72 0.97
C SER A 49 -12.46 17.07 1.45
N GLY A 50 -11.76 16.09 2.04
CA GLY A 50 -10.38 16.23 2.50
C GLY A 50 -10.24 16.76 3.92
N SER A 51 -11.33 16.90 4.67
CA SER A 51 -11.26 17.31 6.09
C SER A 51 -10.64 16.21 6.95
N THR A 52 -10.93 14.95 6.61
CA THR A 52 -10.38 13.74 7.21
C THR A 52 -9.92 12.79 6.12
N TRP A 53 -8.77 12.17 6.35
CA TRP A 53 -8.20 11.16 5.45
C TRP A 53 -8.17 9.81 6.13
N THR A 54 -8.67 8.81 5.44
CA THR A 54 -8.61 7.41 5.86
C THR A 54 -7.35 6.78 5.29
N GLU A 55 -6.56 6.18 6.18
CA GLU A 55 -5.34 5.44 5.88
C GLU A 55 -5.66 3.94 5.74
N VAL A 56 -5.18 3.31 4.66
CA VAL A 56 -5.27 1.86 4.44
C VAL A 56 -3.87 1.31 4.22
N ARG A 57 -3.26 0.79 5.28
CA ARG A 57 -1.93 0.15 5.24
C ARG A 57 -2.02 -1.28 4.67
N GLY A 58 -0.89 -1.85 4.28
CA GLY A 58 -0.85 -3.24 3.82
C GLY A 58 -1.32 -3.43 2.37
N ALA A 59 -1.53 -2.37 1.59
CA ALA A 59 -2.05 -2.52 0.23
C ALA A 59 -0.96 -3.05 -0.72
N THR A 60 -1.30 -4.12 -1.44
CA THR A 60 -0.38 -4.81 -2.36
C THR A 60 -0.78 -4.68 -3.83
N ALA A 61 -1.93 -4.06 -4.11
CA ALA A 61 -2.43 -3.86 -5.46
C ALA A 61 -3.14 -2.51 -5.59
N VAL A 62 -2.91 -1.84 -6.73
CA VAL A 62 -3.65 -0.62 -7.08
C VAL A 62 -5.09 -0.98 -7.45
N SER A 63 -6.06 -0.26 -6.88
CA SER A 63 -7.48 -0.51 -7.15
C SER A 63 -7.78 -0.32 -8.64
N ASN A 64 -8.45 -1.30 -9.24
CA ASN A 64 -8.97 -1.21 -10.60
C ASN A 64 -10.50 -1.21 -10.66
N THR A 65 -11.17 -1.14 -9.49
CA THR A 65 -12.64 -1.21 -9.39
C THR A 65 -13.25 0.00 -8.70
N GLN A 66 -12.45 0.83 -8.02
CA GLN A 66 -12.94 1.95 -7.20
C GLN A 66 -12.14 3.23 -7.42
N TYR A 67 -12.82 4.37 -7.23
CA TYR A 67 -12.26 5.71 -7.14
C TYR A 67 -12.74 6.40 -5.85
N ASN A 68 -12.14 7.53 -5.47
CA ASN A 68 -12.58 8.28 -4.30
C ASN A 68 -13.61 9.36 -4.68
N ASN A 69 -14.89 9.09 -4.40
CA ASN A 69 -15.89 10.15 -4.30
C ASN A 69 -15.67 10.91 -2.99
N ILE A 70 -15.11 12.12 -3.09
CA ILE A 70 -14.65 12.88 -1.92
C ILE A 70 -15.76 13.25 -0.92
N ALA A 71 -17.04 13.15 -1.31
CA ALA A 71 -18.17 13.45 -0.42
C ALA A 71 -18.72 12.22 0.31
N THR A 72 -18.38 11.01 -0.12
CA THR A 72 -18.96 9.77 0.42
C THR A 72 -17.97 8.63 0.61
N GLY A 73 -16.70 8.77 0.19
CA GLY A 73 -15.67 7.74 0.27
C GLY A 73 -15.44 6.99 -1.04
N LEU A 74 -15.09 5.72 -0.94
CA LEU A 74 -14.82 4.87 -2.10
C LEU A 74 -16.12 4.53 -2.83
N ALA A 75 -16.11 4.72 -4.15
CA ALA A 75 -17.21 4.40 -5.04
C ALA A 75 -16.72 3.50 -6.18
N ASN A 76 -17.59 2.61 -6.68
CA ASN A 76 -17.25 1.73 -7.79
C ASN A 76 -17.13 2.52 -9.10
N LEU A 77 -16.15 2.16 -9.91
CA LEU A 77 -16.04 2.58 -11.30
C LEU A 77 -17.23 2.05 -12.09
N THR A 78 -17.75 2.86 -13.02
CA THR A 78 -18.79 2.37 -13.93
C THR A 78 -18.18 1.54 -15.06
N ALA A 79 -19.03 0.83 -15.81
CA ALA A 79 -18.54 -0.07 -16.86
C ALA A 79 -17.68 0.69 -17.90
N ASN A 80 -16.52 0.10 -18.22
CA ASN A 80 -15.54 0.64 -19.16
C ASN A 80 -14.96 2.01 -18.74
N ARG A 81 -14.68 2.17 -17.44
CA ARG A 81 -14.04 3.36 -16.86
C ARG A 81 -12.74 3.03 -16.12
N TYR A 82 -11.97 4.08 -15.90
CA TYR A 82 -10.63 4.03 -15.32
C TYR A 82 -10.55 4.92 -14.09
N GLY A 83 -9.97 4.39 -13.02
CA GLY A 83 -9.52 5.17 -11.87
C GLY A 83 -8.06 5.56 -12.05
N VAL A 84 -7.72 6.80 -11.72
CA VAL A 84 -6.33 7.29 -11.66
C VAL A 84 -5.85 7.20 -10.23
N HIS A 85 -4.59 6.86 -9.99
CA HIS A 85 -4.02 6.76 -8.65
C HIS A 85 -2.66 7.45 -8.64
N TRP A 86 -2.37 8.22 -7.60
CA TRP A 86 -1.15 9.03 -7.50
C TRP A 86 -0.21 8.41 -6.49
N VAL A 87 0.99 8.06 -6.92
CA VAL A 87 2.01 7.44 -6.07
C VAL A 87 2.97 8.51 -5.58
N TYR A 88 3.17 8.55 -4.26
CA TYR A 88 4.12 9.40 -3.56
C TYR A 88 5.09 8.51 -2.79
N MET A 89 6.31 8.99 -2.60
CA MET A 89 7.34 8.34 -1.81
C MET A 89 7.78 9.31 -0.72
N GLU A 90 7.97 8.82 0.50
CA GLU A 90 8.56 9.61 1.57
C GLU A 90 10.02 9.96 1.28
N VAL A 91 10.55 10.99 1.93
CA VAL A 91 11.90 11.52 1.64
C VAL A 91 13.01 10.52 2.00
N ASP A 92 12.75 9.63 2.96
CA ASP A 92 13.65 8.53 3.31
C ASP A 92 13.62 7.37 2.32
N GLY A 93 12.61 7.33 1.44
CA GLY A 93 12.41 6.27 0.45
C GLY A 93 11.88 4.96 1.03
N GLU A 94 11.48 4.92 2.30
CA GLU A 94 11.07 3.70 2.99
C GLU A 94 9.58 3.41 2.79
N HIS A 95 8.74 4.44 2.65
CA HIS A 95 7.30 4.27 2.48
C HIS A 95 6.75 4.84 1.18
N PHE A 96 5.88 4.06 0.55
CA PHE A 96 5.07 4.47 -0.58
C PHE A 96 3.66 4.79 -0.12
N HIS A 97 3.14 5.93 -0.58
CA HIS A 97 1.75 6.33 -0.39
C HIS A 97 1.05 6.40 -1.73
N VAL A 98 -0.17 5.89 -1.80
CA VAL A 98 -0.99 5.95 -3.00
C VAL A 98 -2.29 6.68 -2.67
N LEU A 99 -2.55 7.77 -3.37
CA LEU A 99 -3.78 8.53 -3.24
C LEU A 99 -4.77 8.07 -4.29
N TYR A 100 -5.99 7.69 -3.88
CA TYR A 100 -7.07 7.43 -4.82
C TYR A 100 -7.38 8.70 -5.63
N GLY A 101 -7.45 8.56 -6.95
CA GLY A 101 -8.01 9.59 -7.81
C GLY A 101 -9.51 9.76 -7.60
N GLN A 102 -10.00 10.92 -7.99
CA GLN A 102 -11.31 11.41 -7.56
C GLN A 102 -12.38 11.33 -8.65
N GLY A 103 -12.18 10.50 -9.67
CA GLY A 103 -13.11 10.42 -10.79
C GLY A 103 -13.24 9.05 -11.45
N ASP A 104 -14.36 8.92 -12.15
CA ASP A 104 -14.79 7.77 -12.94
C ASP A 104 -14.58 8.06 -14.44
N TYR A 105 -13.35 7.90 -14.91
CA TYR A 105 -12.88 8.51 -16.16
C TYR A 105 -13.04 7.60 -17.38
N LYS A 106 -13.31 8.19 -18.56
CA LYS A 106 -12.95 7.56 -19.84
C LYS A 106 -11.43 7.58 -20.00
N VAL A 107 -10.90 6.73 -20.89
CA VAL A 107 -9.45 6.61 -21.12
C VAL A 107 -8.75 7.95 -21.36
N ASN A 108 -9.29 8.79 -22.26
CA ASN A 108 -8.70 10.08 -22.57
C ASN A 108 -8.75 11.06 -21.39
N GLN A 109 -9.78 10.99 -20.56
CA GLN A 109 -9.89 11.82 -19.36
C GLN A 109 -8.93 11.35 -18.26
N ALA A 110 -8.64 10.05 -18.20
CA ALA A 110 -7.68 9.49 -17.25
C ALA A 110 -6.25 9.88 -17.60
N GLU A 111 -5.91 9.89 -18.90
CA GLU A 111 -4.60 10.32 -19.40
C GLU A 111 -4.32 11.81 -19.15
N GLU A 112 -5.37 12.64 -19.14
CA GLU A 112 -5.29 14.09 -18.87
C GLU A 112 -5.51 14.44 -17.39
N ALA A 113 -5.71 13.45 -16.52
CA ALA A 113 -5.96 13.71 -15.11
C ALA A 113 -4.74 14.38 -14.45
N THR A 114 -5.02 15.30 -13.53
CA THR A 114 -3.99 15.95 -12.70
C THR A 114 -4.12 15.49 -11.25
N PRO A 115 -3.05 15.61 -10.44
CA PRO A 115 -3.11 15.27 -9.03
C PRO A 115 -4.25 16.01 -8.32
N PRO A 116 -4.99 15.36 -7.39
CA PRO A 116 -5.98 16.01 -6.57
C PRO A 116 -5.44 17.27 -5.92
N SER A 117 -6.20 18.36 -6.03
CA SER A 117 -5.87 19.63 -5.36
C SER A 117 -6.01 19.55 -3.83
N ILE A 118 -6.74 18.55 -3.35
CA ILE A 118 -6.84 18.17 -1.94
C ILE A 118 -6.13 16.82 -1.75
N ALA A 119 -5.21 16.77 -0.79
CA ALA A 119 -4.43 15.58 -0.48
C ALA A 119 -4.23 15.48 1.05
N PRO A 120 -3.97 14.27 1.58
CA PRO A 120 -3.54 14.14 2.98
C PRO A 120 -2.27 14.94 3.21
N THR A 121 -2.08 15.41 4.44
CA THR A 121 -0.83 16.05 4.84
C THR A 121 0.23 14.96 4.98
N LEU A 122 0.90 14.65 3.87
CA LEU A 122 2.05 13.76 3.85
C LEU A 122 3.30 14.61 4.11
N SER A 123 4.22 14.12 4.94
CA SER A 123 5.54 14.73 5.14
C SER A 123 6.45 14.48 3.92
N ILE A 124 6.05 15.01 2.76
CA ILE A 124 6.77 14.88 1.49
C ILE A 124 7.51 16.18 1.14
N SER A 125 8.76 16.05 0.69
CA SER A 125 9.47 17.16 0.03
C SER A 125 9.22 17.08 -1.46
N THR A 126 8.56 18.09 -2.04
CA THR A 126 8.47 18.23 -3.50
C THR A 126 9.87 18.48 -4.05
N VAL A 127 10.42 17.53 -4.81
CA VAL A 127 11.60 17.79 -5.63
C VAL A 127 11.11 18.56 -6.87
N LEU A 128 11.45 19.85 -6.94
CA LEU A 128 11.23 20.72 -8.10
C LEU A 128 12.29 20.48 -9.17
#